data_AF-A0A509L881-F1
#
_entry.id   AF-A0A509L881-F1
#
_cell.length_a   1.000
_cell.length_b   1.000
_cell.length_c   1.000
_cell.angle_alpha   90.00
_cell.angle_beta   90.00
_cell.angle_gamma   90.00
#
_symmetry.space_group_name_H-M   'P 1'
#
loop_
_entity.id
_entity.type
_entity.pdbx_description
1 polymer ?
#
loop_
_entity_poly.entity_id
_entity_poly.type
_entity_poly.pdbx_seq_one_letter_code
_entity_poly.pdbx_strand_id
1 'polypeptide(L)' 'MTVNELPIPSFFNADRVGEVWRVPYQERADDAVKWQKQNGIRTSAQDSFRVCLML' A
#
# COMPACT_ATOMS: atom_id res chain seq x y z
N MET A 1 3.76 25.83 13.04
CA MET A 1 4.11 24.53 12.44
C MET A 1 3.74 24.60 10.97
N THR A 2 4.70 24.55 10.06
CA THR A 2 4.43 24.65 8.61
C THR A 2 4.15 23.25 8.08
N VAL A 3 2.90 22.96 7.73
CA VAL A 3 2.52 21.73 7.03
C VAL A 3 3.09 21.82 5.62
N ASN A 4 4.08 20.99 5.31
CA ASN A 4 4.63 20.89 3.96
C ASN A 4 3.74 19.93 3.17
N GLU A 5 2.66 20.45 2.59
CA GLU A 5 1.73 19.63 1.81
C GLU A 5 2.42 19.14 0.53
N LEU A 6 2.38 17.83 0.29
CA LEU A 6 2.88 17.23 -0.94
C LEU A 6 1.93 17.56 -2.09
N PRO A 7 2.45 17.79 -3.31
CA PRO A 7 1.60 18.08 -4.46
C PRO A 7 0.70 16.90 -4.80
N ILE A 8 -0.51 17.19 -5.26
CA ILE A 8 -1.44 16.18 -5.76
C ILE A 8 -0.83 15.54 -7.02
N PRO A 9 -0.77 14.20 -7.11
CA PRO A 9 -0.26 13.53 -8.30
C PRO A 9 -1.11 13.83 -9.53
N SER A 10 -0.48 13.98 -10.70
CA SER A 10 -1.16 14.30 -11.97
C SER A 10 -2.17 13.25 -12.43
N PHE A 11 -2.08 12.02 -11.92
CA PHE A 11 -3.00 10.93 -12.20
C PHE A 11 -4.21 10.87 -11.26
N PHE A 12 -4.25 11.72 -10.22
CA PHE A 12 -5.39 11.77 -9.30
C PHE A 12 -6.60 12.43 -9.96
N ASN A 13 -7.76 11.79 -9.85
CA ASN A 13 -9.03 12.33 -10.30
C ASN A 13 -10.02 12.31 -9.13
N ALA A 14 -10.34 13.51 -8.62
CA ALA A 14 -11.23 13.69 -7.47
C ALA A 14 -12.66 13.17 -7.72
N ASP A 15 -13.14 13.28 -8.96
CA ASP A 15 -14.51 12.89 -9.33
C ASP A 15 -14.72 11.37 -9.25
N ARG A 16 -13.63 10.60 -9.30
CA ARG A 16 -13.65 9.13 -9.30
C ARG A 16 -13.55 8.49 -7.91
N VAL A 17 -13.38 9.28 -6.85
CA VAL A 17 -13.14 8.77 -5.48
C VAL A 17 -14.32 7.95 -4.95
N GLY A 18 -15.56 8.31 -5.31
CA GLY A 18 -16.77 7.60 -4.87
C GLY A 18 -17.15 6.39 -5.71
N GLU A 19 -16.41 6.10 -6.79
CA GLU A 19 -16.73 4.99 -7.68
C GLU A 19 -16.34 3.63 -7.06
N VAL A 20 -17.09 2.58 -7.39
CA VAL A 20 -16.76 1.21 -6.98
C VAL A 20 -15.81 0.61 -8.00
N TRP A 21 -14.61 0.24 -7.53
CA TRP A 21 -13.59 -0.38 -8.36
C TRP A 21 -13.46 -1.86 -8.03
N ARG A 22 -13.44 -2.72 -9.06
CA ARG A 22 -13.11 -4.12 -8.89
C ARG A 22 -11.61 -4.26 -8.67
N VAL A 23 -11.24 -4.78 -7.50
CA VAL A 23 -9.84 -5.14 -7.21
C VAL A 23 -9.67 -6.66 -7.38
N PRO A 24 -8.75 -7.13 -8.23
CA PRO A 24 -8.46 -8.56 -8.37
C PRO A 24 -7.61 -9.04 -7.18
N TYR A 25 -8.24 -9.18 -6.01
CA TYR A 25 -7.54 -9.46 -4.75
C TYR A 25 -6.65 -10.70 -4.80
N GLN A 26 -7.10 -11.79 -5.43
CA GLN A 26 -6.33 -13.02 -5.56
C GLN A 26 -5.03 -12.79 -6.35
N GLU A 27 -5.13 -12.19 -7.54
CA GLU A 27 -3.97 -11.90 -8.38
C GLU A 27 -2.99 -10.96 -7.66
N ARG A 28 -3.51 -9.95 -6.94
CA ARG A 28 -2.69 -9.02 -6.16
C ARG A 28 -1.96 -9.72 -5.01
N ALA A 29 -2.58 -10.69 -4.36
CA ALA A 29 -1.92 -11.49 -3.33
C ALA A 29 -0.76 -12.32 -3.93
N ASP A 30 -0.99 -12.95 -5.07
CA ASP A 30 0.03 -13.74 -5.76
C ASP A 30 1.19 -12.87 -6.29
N ASP A 31 0.88 -11.70 -6.84
CA ASP A 31 1.86 -10.70 -7.28
C ASP A 31 2.73 -10.20 -6.13
N ALA A 32 2.13 -9.93 -4.97
CA ALA A 32 2.85 -9.45 -3.79
C ALA A 32 3.90 -10.46 -3.32
N VAL A 33 3.57 -11.76 -3.30
CA VAL A 33 4.51 -12.83 -2.94
C VAL A 33 5.66 -12.92 -3.94
N LYS A 34 5.38 -12.80 -5.25
CA LYS A 34 6.42 -12.79 -6.29
C LYS A 34 7.35 -11.59 -6.13
N TRP A 35 6.78 -10.41 -5.93
CA TRP A 35 7.52 -9.16 -5.72
C TRP A 35 8.41 -9.22 -4.47
N GLN A 36 7.90 -9.81 -3.38
CA GLN A 36 8.64 -10.05 -2.16
C GLN A 36 9.89 -10.90 -2.40
N LYS A 37 9.76 -12.01 -3.13
CA LYS A 37 10.88 -12.89 -3.49
C LYS A 37 11.89 -12.19 -4.40
N GLN A 38 11.41 -11.46 -5.40
CA GLN A 38 12.27 -10.76 -6.36
C GLN A 38 13.14 -9.68 -5.71
N ASN A 39 12.59 -8.95 -4.74
CA ASN A 39 13.27 -7.81 -4.12
C ASN A 39 13.85 -8.13 -2.73
N GLY A 40 13.73 -9.39 -2.26
CA GLY A 40 14.22 -9.78 -0.94
C GLY A 40 13.54 -9.05 0.23
N ILE A 41 12.28 -8.64 0.06
CA ILE A 41 11.53 -7.90 1.08
C ILE A 41 11.27 -8.83 2.27
N ARG A 42 11.62 -8.39 3.47
CA ARG A 42 11.40 -9.14 4.70
C ARG A 42 9.98 -8.92 5.20
N THR A 43 9.45 -9.90 5.93
CA THR A 43 8.15 -9.74 6.57
C THR A 43 8.25 -8.70 7.68
N SER A 44 7.19 -7.92 7.91
CA SER A 44 7.14 -6.97 9.04
C SER A 44 7.29 -7.67 10.40
N ALA A 45 7.02 -8.99 10.45
CA ALA A 45 7.33 -9.83 11.60
C ALA A 45 8.85 -10.00 11.86
N GLN A 46 9.73 -9.45 11.02
CA GLN A 46 11.17 -9.38 11.26
C GLN A 46 11.65 -7.96 11.60
N ASP A 47 10.75 -6.97 11.66
CA ASP A 47 11.12 -5.60 11.99
C ASP A 47 11.61 -5.49 13.45
N SER A 48 12.57 -4.59 13.66
CA SER A 48 13.05 -4.23 15.00
C SER A 48 11.98 -3.44 15.78
N PHE A 49 11.25 -2.57 15.09
CA PHE A 49 10.10 -1.86 15.63
C PHE A 49 8.85 -2.72 15.48
N ARG A 50 8.27 -3.14 16.60
CA ARG A 50 7.08 -4.00 16.62
C ARG A 50 5.84 -3.14 16.74
N VAL A 51 4.99 -3.19 15.72
CA VAL A 51 3.64 -2.62 15.76
C VAL A 51 2.66 -3.77 15.98
N CYS A 52 1.90 -3.73 17.06
CA CYS A 52 0.83 -4.68 17.34
C CYS A 52 -0.52 -4.00 17.16
N LEU A 53 -1.42 -4.64 16.41
CA LEU A 53 -2.83 -4.28 16.36
C LEU A 53 -3.54 -5.03 17.50
N MET A 54 -4.10 -4.28 18.46
CA MET A 54 -5.09 -4.85 19.38
C MET A 54 -6.47 -4.67 18.77
N LEU A 55 -7.14 -5.80 18.51
CA LEU A 55 -8.50 -5.88 17.96
C LEU A 55 -9.54 -5.93 19.08
#